data_AF-A0A0L6VH54-F1
#
_entry.id   AF-A0A0L6VH54-F1
#
_cell.length_a   1.000
_cell.length_b   1.000
_cell.length_c   1.000
_cell.angle_alpha   90.00
_cell.angle_beta   90.00
_cell.angle_gamma   90.00
#
_symmetry.space_group_name_H-M   'P 1'
#
loop_
_entity.id
_entity.type
_entity.pdbx_description
1 polymer ?
#
loop_
_entity_poly.entity_id
_entity_poly.type
_entity_poly.pdbx_seq_one_letter_code
_entity_poly.pdbx_strand_id
1 'polypeptide(L)'
;MLVAERIHCEELGPYDIDHWMSIPTTGHLMAEVDNRPIFYYGKSWSQAFFLSTTLPNNNPPIFIGLTESQHFLVLKMKDDNLFPAAPLESKWEQIATPEAMWWKNSYLRCFELTQRLKLETGFHKFTFYL
;
A
#
# COMPACT_ATOMS: atom_id res chain seq x y z
N MET A 1 -3.95 12.96 11.02
CA MET A 1 -3.63 12.15 12.20
C MET A 1 -3.45 10.73 11.70
N LEU A 2 -2.23 10.18 11.80
CA LEU A 2 -1.96 8.80 11.36
C LEU A 2 -2.51 7.81 12.39
N VAL A 3 -3.04 6.70 11.88
CA VAL A 3 -3.85 5.72 12.60
C VAL A 3 -3.26 4.32 12.35
N ALA A 4 -1.95 4.18 12.55
CA ALA A 4 -1.23 2.93 12.35
C ALA A 4 -0.18 2.72 13.45
N GLU A 5 -0.01 1.48 13.89
CA GLU A 5 0.99 1.08 14.89
C GLU A 5 2.14 0.32 14.21
N ARG A 6 3.38 0.54 14.68
CA ARG A 6 4.60 -0.10 14.19
C ARG A 6 4.76 -1.48 14.83
N ILE A 7 5.12 -2.48 14.02
CA ILE A 7 5.57 -3.79 14.50
C ILE A 7 7.09 -3.75 14.75
N HIS A 8 7.56 -4.28 15.88
CA HIS A 8 8.99 -4.33 16.26
C HIS A 8 9.73 -5.47 15.53
N CYS A 9 10.95 -5.20 15.06
CA CYS A 9 11.84 -6.18 14.41
C CYS A 9 13.28 -5.94 14.90
N GLU A 10 14.02 -7.00 15.25
CA GLU A 10 15.25 -6.94 16.07
C GLU A 10 16.58 -7.04 15.29
N GLU A 11 16.61 -7.22 13.96
CA GLU A 11 17.88 -7.52 13.24
C GLU A 11 18.29 -6.49 12.17
N LEU A 12 19.58 -6.14 12.18
CA LEU A 12 20.29 -5.49 11.06
C LEU A 12 20.74 -6.60 10.08
N GLY A 13 20.15 -6.65 8.89
CA GLY A 13 20.44 -7.67 7.89
C GLY A 13 21.85 -7.56 7.25
N PRO A 14 22.33 -8.63 6.58
CA PRO A 14 23.73 -8.78 6.16
C PRO A 14 24.13 -8.04 4.86
N TYR A 15 23.22 -7.28 4.24
CA TYR A 15 23.42 -6.68 2.91
C TYR A 15 23.55 -5.16 2.94
N ASP A 16 24.51 -4.65 2.17
CA ASP A 16 24.72 -3.21 1.94
C ASP A 16 23.49 -2.57 1.24
N ILE A 17 23.33 -1.26 1.41
CA ILE A 17 22.20 -0.46 0.92
C ILE A 17 21.97 -0.59 -0.59
N ASP A 18 23.04 -0.80 -1.34
CA ASP A 18 23.01 -1.01 -2.79
C ASP A 18 22.26 -2.29 -3.21
N HIS A 19 22.02 -3.21 -2.28
CA HIS A 19 21.29 -4.45 -2.50
C HIS A 19 19.86 -4.43 -1.91
N TRP A 20 19.44 -3.30 -1.33
CA TRP A 20 18.09 -3.20 -0.74
C TRP A 20 17.03 -3.20 -1.85
N MET A 21 15.94 -3.93 -1.61
CA MET A 21 14.79 -3.90 -2.51
C MET A 21 14.11 -2.53 -2.47
N SER A 22 13.66 -2.07 -3.64
CA SER A 22 12.84 -0.86 -3.77
C SER A 22 11.40 -1.20 -4.16
N ILE A 23 10.44 -0.56 -3.52
CA ILE A 23 9.06 -0.42 -4.02
C ILE A 23 9.09 0.86 -4.88
N PRO A 24 8.71 0.85 -6.17
CA PRO A 24 7.66 0.03 -6.79
C PRO A 24 8.07 -1.33 -7.36
N THR A 25 9.36 -1.57 -7.60
CA THR A 25 9.84 -2.68 -8.45
C THR A 25 9.27 -4.05 -8.05
N THR A 26 9.10 -4.28 -6.75
CA THR A 26 8.61 -5.57 -6.21
C THR A 26 7.11 -5.56 -5.88
N GLY A 27 6.42 -4.43 -5.90
CA GLY A 27 5.06 -4.30 -5.37
C GLY A 27 4.02 -5.22 -6.03
N HIS A 28 4.04 -5.31 -7.36
CA HIS A 28 3.17 -6.24 -8.10
C HIS A 28 3.50 -7.70 -7.82
N LEU A 29 4.80 -8.04 -7.78
CA LEU A 29 5.25 -9.40 -7.49
C LEU A 29 4.78 -9.84 -6.10
N MET A 30 4.89 -8.96 -5.10
CA MET A 30 4.39 -9.23 -3.75
C MET A 30 2.88 -9.47 -3.74
N ALA A 31 2.10 -8.62 -4.42
CA ALA A 31 0.64 -8.77 -4.47
C ALA A 31 0.22 -10.13 -5.07
N GLU A 32 0.87 -10.55 -6.16
CA GLU A 32 0.62 -11.84 -6.81
C GLU A 32 1.07 -13.03 -5.95
N VAL A 33 2.30 -12.99 -5.41
CA VAL A 33 2.88 -14.09 -4.61
C VAL A 33 2.11 -14.30 -3.31
N ASP A 34 1.75 -13.22 -2.62
CA ASP A 34 1.02 -13.28 -1.34
C ASP A 34 -0.51 -13.41 -1.54
N ASN A 35 -0.96 -13.39 -2.80
CA ASN A 35 -2.35 -13.48 -3.22
C ASN A 35 -3.27 -12.50 -2.46
N ARG A 36 -2.81 -11.26 -2.29
CA ARG A 36 -3.51 -10.19 -1.55
C ARG A 36 -3.00 -8.79 -1.95
N PRO A 37 -3.83 -7.75 -1.84
CA PRO A 37 -3.42 -6.37 -2.13
C PRO A 37 -2.30 -5.87 -1.22
N ILE A 38 -1.38 -5.08 -1.79
CA ILE A 38 -0.32 -4.38 -1.05
C ILE A 38 -0.60 -2.88 -1.10
N PHE A 39 -0.60 -2.22 0.05
CA PHE A 39 -0.69 -0.78 0.17
C PHE A 39 0.61 -0.24 0.75
N TYR A 40 1.35 0.49 -0.08
CA TYR A 40 2.61 1.09 0.28
C TYR A 40 2.46 2.59 0.58
N TYR A 41 3.05 3.02 1.69
CA TYR A 41 3.05 4.39 2.15
C TYR A 41 4.48 4.88 2.41
N GLY A 42 4.85 5.95 1.74
CA GLY A 42 6.10 6.66 1.96
C GLY A 42 5.90 8.16 1.87
N LYS A 43 6.79 8.91 2.51
CA LYS A 43 6.74 10.37 2.56
C LYS A 43 6.72 11.01 1.16
N SER A 44 7.60 10.54 0.28
CA SER A 44 7.74 11.08 -1.08
C SER A 44 6.76 10.45 -2.07
N TRP A 45 6.32 9.23 -1.79
CA TRP A 45 5.54 8.43 -2.73
C TRP A 45 4.78 7.32 -2.02
N SER A 46 3.55 7.07 -2.44
CA SER A 46 2.67 6.02 -1.91
C SER A 46 1.92 5.39 -3.08
N GLN A 47 1.69 4.08 -3.04
CA GLN A 47 1.00 3.35 -4.11
C GLN A 47 0.32 2.07 -3.59
N ALA A 48 -0.81 1.72 -4.19
CA ALA A 48 -1.48 0.44 -4.02
C ALA A 48 -1.19 -0.48 -5.20
N PHE A 49 -0.97 -1.76 -4.90
CA PHE A 49 -0.75 -2.83 -5.87
C PHE A 49 -1.82 -3.89 -5.68
N PHE A 50 -2.60 -4.12 -6.73
CA PHE A 50 -3.61 -5.17 -6.77
C PHE A 50 -3.10 -6.34 -7.62
N LEU A 51 -3.68 -7.51 -7.36
CA LEU A 51 -3.49 -8.68 -8.22
C LEU A 51 -4.07 -8.37 -9.60
N SER A 52 -3.37 -8.73 -10.65
CA SER A 52 -3.77 -8.53 -12.03
C SER A 52 -4.43 -9.78 -12.61
N THR A 53 -4.23 -10.95 -12.01
CA THR A 53 -4.68 -12.23 -12.58
C THR A 53 -5.81 -12.92 -11.81
N THR A 54 -6.09 -12.49 -10.59
CA THR A 54 -6.95 -13.21 -9.65
C THR A 54 -8.16 -12.38 -9.20
N LEU A 55 -9.33 -13.01 -9.11
CA LEU A 55 -10.56 -12.42 -8.56
C LEU A 55 -10.36 -11.97 -7.10
N PRO A 56 -11.07 -10.94 -6.61
CA PRO A 56 -11.15 -10.62 -5.20
C PRO A 56 -11.36 -11.84 -4.30
N ASN A 57 -10.52 -11.93 -3.29
CA ASN A 57 -10.58 -12.94 -2.24
C ASN A 57 -10.67 -12.26 -0.86
N ASN A 58 -10.81 -13.05 0.19
CA ASN A 58 -10.99 -12.55 1.56
C ASN A 58 -9.66 -12.40 2.33
N ASN A 59 -8.51 -12.50 1.65
CA ASN A 59 -7.23 -12.28 2.32
C ASN A 59 -7.10 -10.79 2.69
N PRO A 60 -6.70 -10.47 3.93
CA PRO A 60 -6.52 -9.09 4.33
C PRO A 60 -5.36 -8.45 3.56
N PRO A 61 -5.43 -7.15 3.26
CA PRO A 61 -4.33 -6.43 2.61
C PRO A 61 -3.07 -6.39 3.49
N ILE A 62 -1.90 -6.27 2.85
CA ILE A 62 -0.64 -5.96 3.54
C ILE A 62 -0.40 -4.46 3.43
N PHE A 63 -0.06 -3.83 4.55
CA PHE A 63 0.31 -2.43 4.61
C PHE A 63 1.79 -2.31 4.90
N ILE A 64 2.51 -1.57 4.04
CA ILE A 64 3.94 -1.34 4.15
C ILE A 64 4.20 0.16 4.26
N GLY A 65 4.98 0.55 5.25
CA GLY A 65 5.45 1.90 5.45
C GLY A 65 6.95 2.02 5.14
N LEU A 66 7.38 3.15 4.59
CA LEU A 66 8.80 3.52 4.51
C LEU A 66 9.07 4.71 5.42
N THR A 67 9.98 4.53 6.39
CA THR A 67 10.43 5.60 7.28
C THR A 67 11.43 6.52 6.60
N GLU A 68 11.69 7.68 7.19
CA GLU A 68 12.73 8.61 6.72
C GLU A 68 14.15 8.00 6.73
N SER A 69 14.39 7.02 7.61
CA SER A 69 15.64 6.25 7.66
C SER A 69 15.74 5.15 6.61
N GLN A 70 14.84 5.15 5.61
CA GLN A 70 14.76 4.15 4.55
C GLN A 70 14.52 2.72 5.07
N HIS A 71 13.78 2.58 6.17
CA HIS A 71 13.40 1.25 6.69
C HIS A 71 11.94 0.95 6.38
N PHE A 72 11.70 -0.27 5.91
CA PHE A 72 10.34 -0.77 5.71
C PHE A 72 9.76 -1.25 7.04
N LEU A 73 8.49 -0.92 7.25
CA LEU A 73 7.69 -1.36 8.39
C LEU A 73 6.42 -2.01 7.89
N VAL A 74 6.00 -3.07 8.56
CA VAL A 74 4.62 -3.56 8.43
C VAL A 74 3.73 -2.67 9.30
N LEU A 75 2.65 -2.16 8.69
CA LEU A 75 1.66 -1.34 9.38
C LEU A 75 0.43 -2.16 9.70
N LYS A 76 -0.18 -1.87 10.85
CA LYS A 76 -1.51 -2.36 11.20
C LYS A 76 -2.47 -1.18 11.23
N MET A 77 -3.52 -1.23 10.41
CA MET A 77 -4.56 -0.19 10.41
C MET A 77 -5.49 -0.40 11.60
N LYS A 78 -6.11 0.68 12.12
CA LYS A 78 -7.17 0.52 13.14
C LYS A 78 -8.43 -0.13 12.56
N ASP A 79 -8.72 0.14 11.30
CA ASP A 79 -9.80 -0.50 10.55
C ASP A 79 -9.26 -0.95 9.20
N ASP A 80 -9.09 -2.27 9.05
CA ASP A 80 -8.57 -2.88 7.83
C ASP A 80 -9.55 -2.79 6.65
N ASN A 81 -10.82 -2.41 6.88
CA ASN A 81 -11.85 -2.23 5.84
C ASN A 81 -12.09 -0.77 5.46
N LEU A 82 -11.60 0.19 6.26
CA LEU A 82 -11.79 1.61 6.03
C LEU A 82 -10.54 2.41 6.44
N PHE A 83 -9.64 2.58 5.49
CA PHE A 83 -8.37 3.28 5.67
C PHE A 83 -8.11 4.25 4.50
N PRO A 84 -7.23 5.25 4.68
CA PRO A 84 -6.79 6.11 3.59
C PRO A 84 -5.94 5.32 2.58
N ALA A 85 -6.56 4.76 1.54
CA ALA A 85 -5.86 4.02 0.49
C ALA A 85 -4.87 4.90 -0.28
N ALA A 86 -3.66 4.37 -0.49
CA ALA A 86 -2.71 4.93 -1.44
C ALA A 86 -3.25 4.82 -2.88
N PRO A 87 -2.84 5.70 -3.82
CA PRO A 87 -3.30 5.63 -5.20
C PRO A 87 -2.97 4.29 -5.86
N LEU A 88 -3.90 3.72 -6.62
CA LEU A 88 -3.65 2.51 -7.42
C LEU A 88 -2.58 2.79 -8.49
N GLU A 89 -1.72 1.80 -8.75
CA GLU A 89 -0.75 1.86 -9.86
C GLU A 89 -1.47 2.13 -11.19
N SER A 90 -0.97 3.10 -11.96
CA SER A 90 -1.72 3.70 -13.07
C SER A 90 -1.81 2.80 -14.31
N LYS A 91 -0.92 1.81 -14.43
CA LYS A 91 -0.92 0.83 -15.51
C LYS A 91 -1.64 -0.47 -15.14
N TRP A 92 -2.04 -0.64 -13.89
CA TRP A 92 -2.63 -1.89 -13.40
C TRP A 92 -3.86 -2.30 -14.22
N GLU A 93 -4.72 -1.34 -14.58
CA GLU A 93 -5.92 -1.60 -15.38
C GLU A 93 -5.62 -2.13 -16.79
N GLN A 94 -4.44 -1.81 -17.32
CA GLN A 94 -4.02 -2.23 -18.66
C GLN A 94 -3.55 -3.69 -18.66
N ILE A 95 -3.13 -4.20 -17.50
CA ILE A 95 -2.61 -5.57 -17.34
C ILE A 95 -3.57 -6.48 -16.58
N ALA A 96 -4.60 -5.93 -15.93
CA ALA A 96 -5.58 -6.69 -15.16
C ALA A 96 -6.53 -7.49 -16.06
N THR A 97 -6.83 -8.72 -15.68
CA THR A 97 -7.91 -9.51 -16.28
C THR A 97 -9.28 -8.89 -15.93
N PRO A 98 -10.33 -9.14 -16.74
CA PRO A 98 -11.69 -8.68 -16.43
C PRO A 98 -12.17 -9.08 -15.03
N GLU A 99 -11.76 -10.25 -14.55
CA GLU A 99 -12.07 -10.75 -13.21
C GLU A 99 -11.32 -9.97 -12.12
N ALA A 100 -10.05 -9.63 -12.35
CA ALA A 100 -9.24 -8.86 -11.40
C ALA A 100 -9.76 -7.43 -11.22
N MET A 101 -10.44 -6.84 -12.22
CA MET A 101 -11.01 -5.49 -12.14
C MET A 101 -11.96 -5.29 -10.96
N TRP A 102 -12.56 -6.36 -10.44
CA TRP A 102 -13.44 -6.33 -9.27
C TRP A 102 -12.71 -5.91 -7.98
N TRP A 103 -11.38 -5.98 -7.90
CA TRP A 103 -10.61 -5.50 -6.74
C TRP A 103 -10.85 -4.02 -6.44
N LYS A 104 -11.10 -3.20 -7.47
CA LYS A 104 -11.45 -1.78 -7.28
C LYS A 104 -12.72 -1.60 -6.45
N ASN A 105 -13.70 -2.49 -6.62
CA ASN A 105 -14.96 -2.42 -5.89
C ASN A 105 -14.76 -2.75 -4.41
N SER A 106 -13.87 -3.69 -4.09
CA SER A 106 -13.53 -4.08 -2.71
C SER A 106 -12.96 -2.90 -1.90
N TYR A 107 -12.19 -2.01 -2.53
CA TYR A 107 -11.53 -0.90 -1.85
C TYR A 107 -12.09 0.49 -2.22
N LEU A 108 -13.22 0.55 -2.93
CA LEU A 108 -13.81 1.81 -3.41
C LEU A 108 -13.99 2.83 -2.27
N ARG A 109 -14.53 2.38 -1.13
CA ARG A 109 -14.74 3.22 0.05
C ARG A 109 -13.44 3.78 0.62
N CYS A 110 -12.34 3.02 0.56
CA CYS A 110 -11.03 3.46 1.02
C CYS A 110 -10.46 4.54 0.10
N PHE A 111 -10.63 4.40 -1.21
CA PHE A 111 -10.23 5.45 -2.18
C PHE A 111 -11.07 6.72 -2.01
N GLU A 112 -12.38 6.58 -1.83
CA GLU A 112 -13.27 7.72 -1.55
C GLU A 112 -12.88 8.45 -0.26
N LEU A 113 -12.54 7.71 0.80
CA LEU A 113 -12.04 8.28 2.05
C LEU A 113 -10.77 9.11 1.81
N THR A 114 -9.80 8.58 1.06
CA THR A 114 -8.59 9.33 0.70
C THR A 114 -8.92 10.63 -0.03
N GLN A 115 -9.86 10.62 -0.98
CA GLN A 115 -10.25 11.84 -1.70
C GLN A 115 -10.90 12.87 -0.77
N ARG A 116 -11.80 12.44 0.13
CA ARG A 116 -12.42 13.32 1.12
C ARG A 116 -11.39 13.97 2.03
N LEU A 117 -10.46 13.18 2.59
CA LEU A 117 -9.42 13.69 3.47
C LEU A 117 -8.46 14.67 2.77
N LYS A 118 -8.16 14.46 1.48
CA LYS A 118 -7.38 15.41 0.67
C LYS A 118 -8.08 16.76 0.52
N LEU A 119 -9.41 16.75 0.33
CA LEU A 119 -10.21 17.97 0.24
C LEU A 119 -10.27 18.74 1.57
N GLU A 120 -10.36 18.02 2.70
CA GLU A 120 -10.47 18.63 4.03
C GLU A 120 -9.14 19.22 4.55
N THR A 121 -8.02 18.53 4.29
CA THR A 121 -6.72 18.90 4.86
C THR A 121 -5.86 19.79 3.95
N GLY A 122 -6.26 19.96 2.68
CA GLY A 122 -5.44 20.56 1.64
C GLY A 122 -4.33 19.62 1.15
N PHE A 123 -4.04 19.65 -0.16
CA PHE A 123 -3.15 18.68 -0.84
C PHE A 123 -1.78 18.50 -0.19
N HIS A 124 -1.22 19.53 0.45
CA HIS A 124 0.11 19.48 1.06
C HIS A 124 0.18 18.77 2.41
N LYS A 125 -0.96 18.53 3.08
CA LYS A 125 -0.99 17.89 4.41
C LYS A 125 -1.35 16.41 4.36
N PHE A 126 -1.73 15.89 3.20
CA PHE A 126 -2.01 14.46 3.02
C PHE A 126 -0.71 13.69 2.74
N THR A 127 0.24 13.80 3.67
CA THR A 127 1.49 13.05 3.68
C THR A 127 1.43 12.06 4.85
N PHE A 128 1.81 10.82 4.59
CA PHE A 128 1.92 9.81 5.63
C PHE A 128 3.30 9.97 6.29
N TYR A 129 3.32 10.56 7.49
CA TYR A 129 4.53 10.70 8.32
C TYR A 129 4.75 9.42 9.14
N LEU A 130 5.60 8.52 8.64
CA LEU A 130 5.96 7.26 9.28
C LEU A 130 7.34 7.30 9.92
#